data_AF-A0A097KQQ5-F1
#
_entry.id   AF-A0A097KQQ5-F1
#
_cell.length_a   1.000
_cell.length_b   1.000
_cell.length_c   1.000
_cell.angle_alpha   90.00
_cell.angle_beta   90.00
_cell.angle_gamma   90.00
#
_symmetry.space_group_name_H-M   'P 1'
#
loop_
_entity.id
_entity.type
_entity.pdbx_description
1 polymer ?
#
loop_
_entity_poly.entity_id
_entity_poly.type
_entity_poly.pdbx_seq_one_letter_code
_entity_poly.pdbx_strand_id
1 'polypeptide(L)' 'MKDFKTYLSTAPVLAIISLTVVAGLLIEINRFFPDALIFAL' A
#
# COMPACT_ATOMS: atom_id res chain seq x y z
N MET A 1 9.15 -13.03 -21.48
CA MET A 1 8.92 -12.52 -20.11
C MET A 1 9.45 -11.11 -19.85
N LYS A 2 10.32 -10.52 -20.69
CA LYS A 2 10.86 -9.17 -20.47
C LYS A 2 9.78 -8.09 -20.59
N ASP A 3 8.93 -8.16 -21.61
CA ASP A 3 7.91 -7.15 -21.89
C ASP A 3 6.81 -7.11 -20.81
N PHE A 4 6.48 -8.27 -20.25
CA PHE A 4 5.55 -8.37 -19.11
C PHE A 4 6.10 -7.67 -17.86
N LYS A 5 7.40 -7.82 -17.57
CA LYS A 5 8.05 -7.10 -16.47
C LYS A 5 8.10 -5.60 -16.73
N THR A 6 8.38 -5.18 -17.96
CA THR A 6 8.34 -3.76 -18.35
C THR A 6 6.95 -3.16 -18.18
N TYR A 7 5.90 -3.90 -18.53
CA TYR A 7 4.51 -3.48 -18.31
C TYR A 7 4.19 -3.30 -16.82
N LEU A 8 4.59 -4.26 -15.97
CA LEU A 8 4.44 -4.14 -14.52
C LEU A 8 5.24 -2.96 -13.94
N SER A 9 6.38 -2.63 -14.54
CA SER A 9 7.20 -1.48 -14.15
C SER A 9 6.74 -0.13 -14.73
N THR A 10 5.59 -0.07 -15.41
CA THR A 10 5.03 1.21 -15.84
C THR A 10 4.56 2.01 -14.62
N ALA A 11 4.72 3.34 -14.68
CA ALA A 11 4.34 4.25 -13.60
C ALA A 11 2.92 4.02 -13.03
N PRO A 12 1.85 3.90 -13.84
CA PRO A 12 0.51 3.69 -13.30
C PRO A 12 0.35 2.32 -12.63
N VAL A 13 0.95 1.26 -13.18
CA VAL A 13 0.82 -0.10 -12.62
C VAL A 13 1.56 -0.22 -11.30
N LEU A 14 2.79 0.29 -11.23
CA LEU A 14 3.55 0.36 -9.98
C LEU A 14 2.84 1.22 -8.93
N ALA A 15 2.25 2.35 -9.32
CA ALA A 15 1.51 3.22 -8.40
C ALA A 15 0.30 2.50 -7.78
N ILE A 16 -0.47 1.75 -8.57
CA ILE A 16 -1.62 1.00 -8.05
C ILE A 16 -1.14 -0.10 -7.09
N ILE A 17 -0.10 -0.83 -7.45
CA ILE A 17 0.44 -1.90 -6.59
C ILE A 17 0.94 -1.30 -5.26
N SER A 18 1.73 -0.23 -5.32
CA SER A 18 2.28 0.40 -4.11
C SER A 18 1.19 1.00 -3.23
N LEU A 19 0.24 1.74 -3.82
CA LEU A 19 -0.87 2.33 -3.06
C LEU A 19 -1.80 1.27 -2.48
N THR A 20 -2.02 0.15 -3.16
CA THR A 20 -2.82 -0.96 -2.61
C THR A 20 -2.14 -1.55 -1.38
N VAL A 21 -0.81 -1.76 -1.43
CA VAL A 21 -0.05 -2.27 -0.28
C VAL A 21 -0.06 -1.27 0.88
N VAL A 22 0.18 0.01 0.62
CA VAL A 22 0.17 1.07 1.64
C VAL A 22 -1.23 1.22 2.25
N ALA A 23 -2.27 1.26 1.43
CA ALA A 23 -3.65 1.35 1.89
C ALA A 23 -4.03 0.12 2.73
N GLY A 24 -3.68 -1.08 2.27
CA GLY A 24 -3.88 -2.31 3.04
C GLY A 24 -3.20 -2.22 4.41
N LEU A 25 -1.93 -1.83 4.45
CA LEU A 25 -1.21 -1.64 5.71
C LEU A 25 -1.90 -0.65 6.65
N LEU A 26 -2.30 0.52 6.14
CA LEU A 26 -3.00 1.53 6.93
C LEU A 26 -4.36 1.03 7.45
N ILE A 27 -5.10 0.27 6.64
CA ILE A 27 -6.38 -0.34 7.05
C ILE A 27 -6.14 -1.33 8.19
N GLU A 28 -5.15 -2.22 8.05
CA GLU A 28 -4.85 -3.22 9.09
C GLU A 28 -4.40 -2.54 10.39
N ILE A 29 -3.57 -1.49 10.32
CA ILE A 29 -3.15 -0.71 11.49
C ILE A 29 -4.37 -0.11 12.20
N ASN A 30 -5.27 0.54 11.48
CA ASN A 30 -6.48 1.13 12.07
C ASN A 30 -7.49 0.06 12.56
N ARG A 31 -7.44 -1.16 12.01
CA ARG A 31 -8.27 -2.29 12.48
C ARG A 31 -7.77 -2.83 13.82
N PHE A 32 -6.45 -2.94 14.01
CA PHE A 32 -5.87 -3.45 15.26
C PHE A 32 -5.75 -2.37 16.35
N PHE A 33 -5.54 -1.12 15.96
CA PHE A 33 -5.41 0.03 16.87
C PHE A 33 -6.44 1.10 16.48
N PRO A 34 -7.73 0.87 16.80
CA PRO A 34 -8.76 1.86 16.50
C PRO A 34 -8.57 3.13 17.36
N ASP A 35 -9.00 4.27 16.80
CA ASP A 35 -9.13 5.56 17.50
C ASP A 35 -7.83 6.12 18.12
N ALA A 36 -6.69 5.89 17.46
CA ALA A 36 -5.39 6.43 17.85
C ALA A 36 -5.29 7.95 17.54
N LEU A 37 -5.84 8.79 18.43
CA LEU A 37 -5.78 10.26 18.30
C LEU A 37 -4.38 10.83 18.58
N ILE A 38 -3.64 10.18 19.50
CA ILE A 38 -2.26 10.51 19.87
C ILE A 38 -1.46 9.22 19.98
N PHE A 39 -0.14 9.34 19.86
CA PHE A 39 0.75 8.21 20.17
C PHE A 39 0.81 8.02 21.69
N ALA A 40 0.00 7.10 22.20
CA ALA A 40 0.09 6.66 23.59
C ALA A 40 1.24 5.65 23.71
N LEU A 41 2.40 6.14 24.16
CA LEU A 41 3.56 5.29 24.50
C LEU A 41 3.26 4.43 25.74
#